data_AF-A0A1Y1ZBX9-F1
#
_entry.id   AF-A0A1Y1ZBX9-F1
#
_cell.length_a   1.000
_cell.length_b   1.000
_cell.length_c   1.000
_cell.angle_alpha   90.00
_cell.angle_beta   90.00
_cell.angle_gamma   90.00
#
_symmetry.space_group_name_H-M   'P 1'
#
loop_
_entity.id
_entity.type
_entity.pdbx_description
1 polymer ?
#
loop_
_entity_poly.entity_id
_entity_poly.type
_entity_poly.pdbx_seq_one_letter_code
_entity_poly.pdbx_strand_id
1 'polypeptide(L)'
;MVSTHSSANWGAFNPPQASRFHRYTAKLLGATMWFFMMYRAKQDGLTTLLPVSEFEYPKDTMRLWLTYLLVNEVAQTEEMMLEGRCRKMIERIMRLVIRDNADHVSKYIAEYIKRRILEFNPSAEKPFVIGLPTGGSPVQVYKRLVEFYKAGELSFEHVISFNMDEYVGLPRDHPESYHSFMWRHLFSHIDIKPDNVNILNGNAADLEAECIRYEEKIRSVGGIELFLGGIGPDGHIAFNEPGSSLHSRTRVKTLAYETILANARFFDGDVNKVPKLALTVGVATVMDAREIVLIITGQSKAVALAKCIEEGVNHMWTVSAIQLHRSALIVCDEDATHELHVKTVKYFKSIEQVHEQLIGKENIDLKGAVKHFDAASFQTKAL
;
A
#
# COMPACT_ATOMS: atom_id res chain seq x y z
N MET A 1 -51.45 -9.03 45.23
CA MET A 1 -52.33 -9.75 44.28
C MET A 1 -51.54 -9.97 42.99
N VAL A 2 -51.19 -11.22 42.68
CA VAL A 2 -51.65 -11.99 41.49
C VAL A 2 -50.99 -11.46 40.19
N SER A 3 -49.97 -12.13 39.60
CA SER A 3 -50.04 -13.24 38.60
C SER A 3 -50.83 -12.82 37.32
N THR A 4 -50.59 -13.21 36.06
CA THR A 4 -49.73 -14.15 35.32
C THR A 4 -50.11 -14.04 33.83
N HIS A 5 -49.18 -14.40 32.93
CA HIS A 5 -49.36 -14.99 31.57
C HIS A 5 -49.99 -14.20 30.41
N SER A 6 -49.27 -14.17 29.27
CA SER A 6 -49.74 -14.81 28.03
C SER A 6 -48.57 -15.28 27.16
N SER A 7 -48.73 -16.46 26.58
CA SER A 7 -47.84 -17.19 25.69
C SER A 7 -48.26 -17.00 24.23
N ALA A 8 -47.31 -17.04 23.29
CA ALA A 8 -47.60 -17.17 21.86
C ALA A 8 -46.67 -18.19 21.20
N ASN A 9 -47.29 -19.16 20.53
CA ASN A 9 -46.74 -20.35 19.88
C ASN A 9 -45.84 -20.04 18.66
N TRP A 10 -44.77 -20.81 18.49
CA TRP A 10 -44.05 -20.95 17.22
C TRP A 10 -44.49 -22.22 16.50
N GLY A 11 -45.02 -22.05 15.28
CA GLY A 11 -45.46 -23.13 14.39
C GLY A 11 -44.31 -23.82 13.66
N ALA A 12 -44.49 -25.11 13.38
CA ALA A 12 -43.55 -25.99 12.68
C ALA A 12 -43.42 -25.67 11.18
N PHE A 13 -42.19 -25.76 10.64
CA PHE A 13 -41.88 -25.67 9.21
C PHE A 13 -41.37 -27.03 8.69
N ASN A 14 -41.99 -27.56 7.64
CA ASN A 14 -41.56 -28.77 6.90
C ASN A 14 -40.60 -28.38 5.75
N PRO A 15 -39.53 -29.13 5.47
CA PRO A 15 -38.64 -28.86 4.34
C PRO A 15 -39.14 -29.48 3.00
N PRO A 16 -38.90 -28.83 1.83
CA PRO A 16 -39.36 -29.32 0.53
C PRO A 16 -38.37 -30.28 -0.18
N GLN A 17 -38.94 -31.16 -1.02
CA GLN A 17 -38.26 -32.23 -1.79
C GLN A 17 -37.28 -31.70 -2.86
N ALA A 18 -36.08 -32.31 -2.94
CA ALA A 18 -35.03 -31.94 -3.90
C ALA A 18 -35.33 -32.39 -5.35
N SER A 19 -35.16 -31.47 -6.30
CA SER A 19 -35.46 -31.66 -7.73
C SER A 19 -34.34 -32.33 -8.54
N ARG A 20 -34.67 -32.84 -9.74
CA ARG A 20 -33.83 -33.61 -10.68
C ARG A 20 -32.44 -33.01 -11.00
N PHE A 21 -32.19 -31.74 -10.74
CA PHE A 21 -30.90 -31.06 -10.98
C PHE A 21 -29.76 -31.64 -10.12
N HIS A 22 -30.07 -32.06 -8.88
CA HIS A 22 -29.08 -32.65 -7.95
C HIS A 22 -28.54 -34.01 -8.41
N ARG A 23 -29.26 -34.72 -9.31
CA ARG A 23 -28.82 -36.03 -9.82
C ARG A 23 -27.79 -35.92 -10.96
N TYR A 24 -27.76 -34.81 -11.68
CA TYR A 24 -26.79 -34.59 -12.77
C TYR A 24 -25.45 -34.06 -12.24
N THR A 25 -25.46 -33.17 -11.24
CA THR A 25 -24.23 -32.69 -10.58
C THR A 25 -23.48 -33.82 -9.86
N ALA A 26 -24.20 -34.74 -9.21
CA ALA A 26 -23.59 -35.90 -8.57
C ALA A 26 -22.91 -36.87 -9.56
N LYS A 27 -23.45 -37.03 -10.77
CA LYS A 27 -22.83 -37.87 -11.82
C LYS A 27 -21.59 -37.22 -12.41
N LEU A 28 -21.60 -35.89 -12.60
CA LEU A 28 -20.43 -35.16 -13.11
C LEU A 28 -19.26 -35.20 -12.11
N LEU A 29 -19.56 -35.00 -10.81
CA LEU A 29 -18.58 -35.10 -9.72
C LEU A 29 -18.00 -36.51 -9.57
N GLY A 30 -18.82 -37.54 -9.75
CA GLY A 30 -18.33 -38.94 -9.72
C GLY A 30 -17.36 -39.26 -10.85
N ALA A 31 -17.59 -38.71 -12.04
CA ALA A 31 -16.74 -38.94 -13.21
C ALA A 31 -15.38 -38.23 -13.12
N THR A 32 -15.34 -36.98 -12.62
CA THR A 32 -14.08 -36.27 -12.36
C THR A 32 -13.26 -36.93 -11.25
N MET A 33 -13.93 -37.45 -10.22
CA MET A 33 -13.27 -38.12 -9.10
C MET A 33 -12.63 -39.47 -9.50
N TRP A 34 -13.28 -40.23 -10.40
CA TRP A 34 -12.71 -41.45 -10.96
C TRP A 34 -11.49 -41.16 -11.86
N PHE A 35 -11.54 -40.08 -12.66
CA PHE A 35 -10.41 -39.65 -13.48
C PHE A 35 -9.19 -39.25 -12.64
N PHE A 36 -9.41 -38.56 -11.51
CA PHE A 36 -8.34 -38.12 -10.61
C PHE A 36 -7.68 -39.30 -9.89
N MET A 37 -8.47 -40.30 -9.45
CA MET A 37 -7.95 -41.54 -8.87
C MET A 37 -7.12 -42.35 -9.88
N MET A 38 -7.62 -42.51 -11.11
CA MET A 38 -6.90 -43.23 -12.18
C MET A 38 -5.59 -42.52 -12.56
N TYR A 39 -5.60 -41.18 -12.56
CA TYR A 39 -4.40 -40.38 -12.82
C TYR A 39 -3.34 -40.55 -11.72
N ARG A 40 -3.74 -40.56 -10.44
CA ARG A 40 -2.82 -40.77 -9.31
C ARG A 40 -2.27 -42.20 -9.27
N ALA A 41 -3.11 -43.22 -9.46
CA ALA A 41 -2.68 -44.61 -9.50
C ALA A 41 -1.63 -44.89 -10.61
N LYS A 42 -1.71 -44.14 -11.72
CA LYS A 42 -0.74 -44.20 -12.82
C LYS A 42 0.58 -43.47 -12.50
N GLN A 43 0.53 -42.36 -11.74
CA GLN A 43 1.72 -41.64 -11.27
C GLN A 43 2.51 -42.48 -10.25
N ASP A 44 1.81 -43.26 -9.42
CA ASP A 44 2.40 -44.06 -8.34
C ASP A 44 2.83 -45.48 -8.79
N GLY A 45 2.78 -45.79 -10.09
CA GLY A 45 3.33 -47.04 -10.66
C GLY A 45 2.57 -48.33 -10.31
N LEU A 46 1.33 -48.24 -9.85
CA LEU A 46 0.49 -49.39 -9.49
C LEU A 46 -0.12 -50.05 -10.75
N THR A 47 0.46 -51.15 -11.24
CA THR A 47 0.00 -51.88 -12.44
C THR A 47 -0.92 -53.08 -12.19
N THR A 48 -1.43 -53.30 -10.98
CA THR A 48 -2.32 -54.44 -10.68
C THR A 48 -3.76 -54.00 -10.43
N LEU A 49 -4.60 -54.16 -11.46
CA LEU A 49 -6.05 -54.14 -11.33
C LEU A 49 -6.52 -55.49 -10.75
N LEU A 50 -6.98 -55.51 -9.51
CA LEU A 50 -7.71 -56.65 -8.95
C LEU A 50 -9.18 -56.62 -9.44
N PRO A 51 -9.81 -57.78 -9.70
CA PRO A 51 -11.21 -57.82 -10.13
C PRO A 51 -12.12 -57.38 -8.99
N VAL A 52 -13.10 -56.54 -9.31
CA VAL A 52 -14.16 -56.12 -8.38
C VAL A 52 -15.17 -57.27 -8.22
N SER A 53 -14.82 -58.24 -7.39
CA SER A 53 -15.77 -59.20 -6.83
C SER A 53 -15.30 -59.59 -5.44
N GLU A 54 -16.18 -59.43 -4.46
CA GLU A 54 -16.00 -59.78 -3.04
C GLU A 54 -15.24 -58.78 -2.17
N PHE A 55 -15.84 -57.59 -1.98
CA PHE A 55 -15.68 -56.84 -0.72
C PHE A 55 -16.95 -56.03 -0.46
N GLU A 56 -17.85 -56.55 0.38
CA GLU A 56 -18.94 -55.76 0.95
C GLU A 56 -18.38 -54.86 2.05
N TYR A 57 -18.00 -53.64 1.70
CA TYR A 57 -17.81 -52.58 2.69
C TYR A 57 -19.14 -51.83 2.89
N PRO A 58 -19.56 -51.54 4.14
CA PRO A 58 -20.74 -50.71 4.37
C PRO A 58 -20.51 -49.34 3.74
N LYS A 59 -21.38 -48.97 2.78
CA LYS A 59 -21.27 -47.73 1.98
C LYS A 59 -21.20 -46.46 2.84
N ASP A 60 -21.69 -46.51 4.07
CA ASP A 60 -21.71 -45.38 4.99
C ASP A 60 -20.34 -45.13 5.65
N THR A 61 -19.57 -46.18 5.92
CA THR A 61 -18.25 -46.07 6.57
C THR A 61 -17.21 -45.49 5.61
N MET A 62 -17.24 -45.89 4.35
CA MET A 62 -16.32 -45.38 3.32
C MET A 62 -16.62 -43.92 2.97
N ARG A 63 -17.90 -43.51 2.98
CA ARG A 63 -18.31 -42.10 2.82
C ARG A 63 -17.82 -41.24 3.97
N LEU A 64 -17.97 -41.69 5.21
CA LEU A 64 -17.49 -40.97 6.40
C LEU A 64 -15.96 -40.84 6.40
N TRP A 65 -15.22 -41.89 6.04
CA TRP A 65 -13.76 -41.85 5.95
C TRP A 65 -13.24 -40.95 4.82
N LEU A 66 -13.85 -41.02 3.63
CA LEU A 66 -13.50 -40.13 2.51
C LEU A 66 -13.87 -38.67 2.80
N THR A 67 -15.00 -38.42 3.47
CA THR A 67 -15.39 -37.06 3.88
C THR A 67 -14.43 -36.53 4.96
N TYR A 68 -14.00 -37.38 5.89
CA TYR A 68 -13.02 -37.01 6.92
C TYR A 68 -11.63 -36.71 6.33
N LEU A 69 -11.17 -37.52 5.37
CA LEU A 69 -9.91 -37.25 4.64
C LEU A 69 -10.00 -35.99 3.78
N LEU A 70 -11.10 -35.75 3.07
CA LEU A 70 -11.32 -34.53 2.29
C LEU A 70 -11.44 -33.29 3.16
N VAL A 71 -12.16 -33.35 4.29
CA VAL A 71 -12.26 -32.24 5.23
C VAL A 71 -10.90 -31.96 5.86
N ASN A 72 -10.10 -32.96 6.19
CA ASN A 72 -8.76 -32.74 6.74
C ASN A 72 -7.73 -32.29 5.69
N GLU A 73 -7.76 -32.78 4.45
CA GLU A 73 -6.86 -32.29 3.38
C GLU A 73 -7.27 -30.88 2.92
N VAL A 74 -8.57 -30.57 2.80
CA VAL A 74 -9.07 -29.22 2.51
C VAL A 74 -8.80 -28.29 3.69
N ALA A 75 -8.99 -28.73 4.93
CA ALA A 75 -8.62 -27.96 6.11
C ALA A 75 -7.11 -27.74 6.16
N GLN A 76 -6.26 -28.73 5.90
CA GLN A 76 -4.80 -28.56 5.87
C GLN A 76 -4.34 -27.68 4.71
N THR A 77 -4.98 -27.72 3.54
CA THR A 77 -4.67 -26.80 2.44
C THR A 77 -5.20 -25.41 2.69
N GLU A 78 -6.38 -25.25 3.30
CA GLU A 78 -6.88 -23.96 3.77
C GLU A 78 -6.01 -23.40 4.89
N GLU A 79 -5.56 -24.22 5.84
CA GLU A 79 -4.72 -23.88 6.97
C GLU A 79 -3.29 -23.56 6.50
N MET A 80 -2.70 -24.29 5.54
CA MET A 80 -1.45 -23.89 4.87
C MET A 80 -1.61 -22.62 4.03
N MET A 81 -2.73 -22.45 3.34
CA MET A 81 -3.03 -21.24 2.56
C MET A 81 -3.40 -20.05 3.45
N LEU A 82 -3.93 -20.30 4.65
CA LEU A 82 -4.21 -19.34 5.71
C LEU A 82 -2.94 -19.06 6.48
N GLU A 83 -2.03 -19.98 6.74
CA GLU A 83 -0.73 -19.70 7.36
C GLU A 83 0.18 -18.93 6.40
N GLY A 84 0.17 -19.28 5.11
CA GLY A 84 0.87 -18.52 4.07
C GLY A 84 0.28 -17.14 3.81
N ARG A 85 -1.06 -16.99 3.92
CA ARG A 85 -1.73 -15.67 3.86
C ARG A 85 -1.61 -14.90 5.16
N CYS A 86 -1.79 -15.51 6.32
CA CYS A 86 -1.64 -14.95 7.66
C CYS A 86 -0.20 -14.54 7.95
N ARG A 87 0.84 -15.22 7.44
CA ARG A 87 2.22 -14.70 7.49
C ARG A 87 2.41 -13.45 6.62
N LYS A 88 1.75 -13.38 5.45
CA LYS A 88 1.71 -12.17 4.62
C LYS A 88 0.79 -11.07 5.18
N MET A 89 -0.12 -11.47 6.05
CA MET A 89 -1.18 -10.67 6.68
C MET A 89 -0.91 -10.51 8.19
N ILE A 90 0.33 -10.76 8.64
CA ILE A 90 0.83 -10.18 9.90
C ILE A 90 0.69 -8.69 9.67
N GLU A 91 -0.36 -8.15 10.27
CA GLU A 91 -0.89 -6.82 10.07
C GLU A 91 0.27 -5.83 10.09
N ARG A 92 0.60 -5.30 8.92
CA ARG A 92 1.62 -4.27 8.80
C ARG A 92 1.00 -2.99 9.31
N ILE A 93 1.16 -2.78 10.62
CA ILE A 93 0.77 -1.57 11.33
C ILE A 93 1.47 -0.38 10.65
N MET A 94 0.74 0.72 10.48
CA MET A 94 1.31 2.00 10.08
C MET A 94 2.51 2.34 10.98
N ARG A 95 3.66 2.62 10.37
CA ARG A 95 4.88 2.98 11.11
C ARG A 95 4.97 4.50 11.21
N LEU A 96 5.23 5.00 12.41
CA LEU A 96 5.61 6.40 12.64
C LEU A 96 7.05 6.44 13.12
N VAL A 97 7.89 7.16 12.39
CA VAL A 97 9.32 7.31 12.64
C VAL A 97 9.59 8.77 12.95
N ILE A 98 9.99 9.05 14.19
CA ILE A 98 10.26 10.41 14.68
C ILE A 98 11.76 10.66 14.67
N ARG A 99 12.20 11.78 14.10
CA ARG A 99 13.60 12.22 14.04
C ARG A 99 13.72 13.64 14.61
N ASP A 100 14.94 14.03 14.96
CA ASP A 100 15.13 15.30 15.68
C ASP A 100 14.77 16.53 14.85
N ASN A 101 15.00 16.48 13.53
CA ASN A 101 14.80 17.62 12.63
C ASN A 101 14.56 17.16 11.18
N ALA A 102 14.17 18.11 10.33
CA ALA A 102 13.87 17.88 8.91
C ALA A 102 15.04 17.26 8.11
N ASP A 103 16.30 17.54 8.49
CA ASP A 103 17.46 16.95 7.82
C ASP A 103 17.59 15.45 8.14
N HIS A 104 17.43 15.08 9.41
CA HIS A 104 17.41 13.69 9.86
C HIS A 104 16.23 12.90 9.25
N VAL A 105 15.06 13.53 9.11
CA VAL A 105 13.92 12.96 8.36
C VAL A 105 14.31 12.68 6.91
N SER A 106 14.87 13.68 6.24
CA SER A 106 15.24 13.57 4.83
C SER A 106 16.32 12.51 4.60
N LYS A 107 17.29 12.42 5.51
CA LYS A 107 18.32 11.37 5.51
C LYS A 107 17.71 9.98 5.61
N TYR A 108 16.83 9.78 6.60
CA TYR A 108 16.18 8.49 6.81
C TYR A 108 15.38 8.05 5.57
N ILE A 109 14.59 8.95 4.98
CA ILE A 109 13.80 8.65 3.78
C ILE A 109 14.69 8.34 2.58
N ALA A 110 15.76 9.12 2.36
CA ALA A 110 16.67 8.87 1.24
C ALA A 110 17.37 7.50 1.38
N GLU A 111 17.83 7.16 2.58
CA GLU A 111 18.40 5.84 2.87
C GLU A 111 17.36 4.72 2.69
N TYR A 112 16.11 4.98 3.09
CA TYR A 112 14.99 4.06 2.89
C TYR A 112 14.76 3.76 1.41
N ILE A 113 14.63 4.80 0.58
CA ILE A 113 14.40 4.69 -0.86
C ILE A 113 15.58 3.97 -1.53
N LYS A 114 16.82 4.35 -1.20
CA LYS A 114 18.03 3.67 -1.69
C LYS A 114 17.96 2.17 -1.40
N ARG A 115 17.72 1.79 -0.14
CA ARG A 115 17.64 0.37 0.25
C ARG A 115 16.48 -0.34 -0.43
N ARG A 116 15.31 0.29 -0.60
CA ARG A 116 14.17 -0.29 -1.31
C ARG A 116 14.49 -0.59 -2.78
N ILE A 117 15.16 0.33 -3.47
CA ILE A 117 15.59 0.14 -4.86
C ILE A 117 16.62 -1.00 -4.94
N LEU A 118 17.65 -0.99 -4.08
CA LEU A 118 18.69 -2.02 -4.06
C LEU A 118 18.14 -3.43 -3.75
N GLU A 119 17.27 -3.55 -2.73
CA GLU A 119 16.63 -4.83 -2.38
C GLU A 119 15.64 -5.31 -3.45
N PHE A 120 15.01 -4.40 -4.18
CA PHE A 120 14.12 -4.76 -5.30
C PHE A 120 14.92 -5.26 -6.52
N ASN A 121 16.15 -4.78 -6.69
CA ASN A 121 17.09 -5.10 -7.75
C ASN A 121 16.45 -4.96 -9.15
N PRO A 122 16.13 -3.71 -9.57
CA PRO A 122 15.37 -3.48 -10.79
C PRO A 122 16.16 -3.84 -12.05
N SER A 123 15.45 -4.35 -13.06
CA SER A 123 15.95 -4.61 -14.41
C SER A 123 15.04 -3.98 -15.45
N ALA A 124 15.41 -4.09 -16.73
CA ALA A 124 14.56 -3.62 -17.83
C ALA A 124 13.16 -4.28 -17.83
N GLU A 125 13.09 -5.58 -17.49
CA GLU A 125 11.84 -6.37 -17.44
C GLU A 125 11.07 -6.15 -16.14
N LYS A 126 11.75 -5.72 -15.08
CA LYS A 126 11.18 -5.52 -13.75
C LYS A 126 11.66 -4.18 -13.19
N PRO A 127 11.14 -3.05 -13.69
CA PRO A 127 11.53 -1.73 -13.22
C PRO A 127 11.00 -1.44 -11.82
N PHE A 128 11.71 -0.60 -11.06
CA PHE A 128 11.21 -0.06 -9.79
C PHE A 128 10.34 1.17 -10.09
N VAL A 129 9.03 1.07 -9.81
CA VAL A 129 8.08 2.16 -10.09
C VAL A 129 7.88 3.01 -8.84
N ILE A 130 8.21 4.31 -8.93
CA ILE A 130 8.17 5.25 -7.80
C ILE A 130 7.22 6.43 -8.05
N GLY A 131 6.33 6.70 -7.09
CA GLY A 131 5.54 7.92 -7.02
C GLY A 131 6.32 9.03 -6.31
N LEU A 132 6.35 10.24 -6.88
CA LEU A 132 7.19 11.35 -6.40
C LEU A 132 6.41 12.65 -6.17
N PRO A 133 6.65 13.37 -5.05
CA PRO A 133 6.00 14.63 -4.78
C PRO A 133 6.86 15.84 -5.19
N THR A 134 6.26 17.02 -5.22
CA THR A 134 6.98 18.31 -5.31
C THR A 134 6.91 19.07 -3.98
N GLY A 135 7.30 20.34 -3.99
CA GLY A 135 7.25 21.22 -2.81
C GLY A 135 8.53 21.17 -1.97
N GLY A 136 8.55 21.92 -0.88
CA GLY A 136 9.76 22.11 -0.06
C GLY A 136 10.23 20.87 0.68
N SER A 137 9.31 20.06 1.20
CA SER A 137 9.62 18.86 2.00
C SER A 137 10.56 17.86 1.30
N PRO A 138 10.30 17.42 0.04
CA PRO A 138 11.14 16.41 -0.60
C PRO A 138 12.49 16.92 -1.13
N VAL A 139 12.77 18.24 -1.14
CA VAL A 139 14.00 18.79 -1.77
C VAL A 139 15.27 18.18 -1.19
N GLN A 140 15.35 18.05 0.14
CA GLN A 140 16.53 17.47 0.80
C GLN A 140 16.63 15.95 0.58
N VAL A 141 15.50 15.25 0.42
CA VAL A 141 15.49 13.83 0.01
C VAL A 141 16.11 13.69 -1.38
N TYR A 142 15.71 14.53 -2.34
CA TYR A 142 16.26 14.51 -3.69
C TYR A 142 17.75 14.81 -3.73
N LYS A 143 18.21 15.81 -2.98
CA LYS A 143 19.64 16.12 -2.87
C LYS A 143 20.45 14.89 -2.43
N ARG A 144 19.96 14.15 -1.43
CA ARG A 144 20.63 12.95 -0.92
C ARG A 144 20.59 11.78 -1.90
N LEU A 145 19.49 11.60 -2.63
CA LEU A 145 19.41 10.60 -3.70
C LEU A 145 20.42 10.89 -4.83
N VAL A 146 20.61 12.16 -5.18
CA VAL A 146 21.66 12.60 -6.12
C VAL A 146 23.05 12.32 -5.57
N GLU A 147 23.30 12.56 -4.28
CA GLU A 147 24.57 12.23 -3.62
C GLU A 147 24.88 10.73 -3.70
N PHE A 148 23.90 9.86 -3.43
CA PHE A 148 24.07 8.40 -3.56
C PHE A 148 24.38 7.97 -4.99
N TYR A 149 23.73 8.57 -5.98
CA TYR A 149 24.03 8.30 -7.39
C TYR A 149 25.46 8.72 -7.75
N LYS A 150 25.86 9.95 -7.39
CA LYS A 150 27.21 10.48 -7.67
C LYS A 150 28.33 9.68 -6.97
N ALA A 151 28.01 9.07 -5.84
CA ALA A 151 28.92 8.17 -5.12
C ALA A 151 28.98 6.74 -5.72
N GLY A 152 28.16 6.42 -6.72
CA GLY A 152 28.08 5.09 -7.33
C GLY A 152 27.32 4.06 -6.46
N GLU A 153 26.54 4.53 -5.48
CA GLU A 153 25.84 3.67 -4.53
C GLU A 153 24.39 3.36 -4.91
N LEU A 154 23.86 4.04 -5.93
CA LEU A 154 22.48 3.92 -6.40
C LEU A 154 22.41 4.25 -7.89
N SER A 155 21.61 3.50 -8.65
CA SER A 155 21.29 3.77 -10.05
C SER A 155 19.77 3.86 -10.24
N PHE A 156 19.35 4.73 -11.16
CA PHE A 156 17.98 4.98 -11.57
C PHE A 156 17.71 4.51 -13.00
N GLU A 157 18.64 3.78 -13.63
CA GLU A 157 18.52 3.33 -15.02
C GLU A 157 17.23 2.53 -15.28
N HIS A 158 16.84 1.70 -14.31
CA HIS A 158 15.64 0.85 -14.34
C HIS A 158 14.56 1.33 -13.36
N VAL A 159 14.53 2.63 -13.08
CA VAL A 159 13.46 3.27 -12.30
C VAL A 159 12.48 3.97 -13.25
N ILE A 160 11.18 3.84 -12.97
CA ILE A 160 10.10 4.58 -13.64
C ILE A 160 9.44 5.49 -12.60
N SER A 161 9.39 6.79 -12.87
CA SER A 161 8.77 7.77 -11.97
C SER A 161 7.39 8.21 -12.45
N PHE A 162 6.51 8.47 -11.49
CA PHE A 162 5.23 9.15 -11.68
C PHE A 162 5.10 10.28 -10.66
N ASN A 163 4.95 11.51 -11.13
CA ASN A 163 4.65 12.64 -10.25
C ASN A 163 3.18 12.71 -9.87
N MET A 164 2.90 13.32 -8.71
CA MET A 164 1.55 13.45 -8.17
C MET A 164 0.66 14.38 -9.00
N ASP A 165 1.21 15.47 -9.51
CA ASP A 165 0.42 16.60 -10.00
C ASP A 165 1.21 17.49 -10.97
N GLU A 166 0.48 18.35 -11.68
CA GLU A 166 1.01 19.47 -12.48
C GLU A 166 -0.06 20.56 -12.62
N TYR A 167 0.36 21.83 -12.70
CA TYR A 167 -0.56 22.94 -12.94
C TYR A 167 -1.13 22.92 -14.36
N VAL A 168 -2.42 23.24 -14.48
CA VAL A 168 -3.08 23.37 -15.79
C VAL A 168 -2.78 24.76 -16.38
N GLY A 169 -2.40 24.79 -17.66
CA GLY A 169 -2.16 26.01 -18.42
C GLY A 169 -0.84 26.73 -18.12
N LEU A 170 0.01 26.16 -17.26
CA LEU A 170 1.34 26.70 -17.01
C LEU A 170 2.35 26.11 -18.01
N PRO A 171 3.17 26.91 -18.72
CA PRO A 171 4.15 26.37 -19.67
C PRO A 171 5.07 25.34 -19.01
N ARG A 172 5.37 24.26 -19.74
CA ARG A 172 6.18 23.13 -19.23
C ARG A 172 7.60 23.54 -18.80
N ASP A 173 8.14 24.58 -19.42
CA ASP A 173 9.45 25.16 -19.16
C ASP A 173 9.38 26.34 -18.16
N HIS A 174 8.18 26.73 -17.71
CA HIS A 174 8.03 27.74 -16.68
C HIS A 174 8.81 27.32 -15.42
N PRO A 175 9.57 28.22 -14.76
CA PRO A 175 10.43 27.86 -13.63
C PRO A 175 9.66 27.24 -12.44
N GLU A 176 8.38 27.58 -12.29
CA GLU A 176 7.50 27.07 -11.23
C GLU A 176 6.57 25.93 -11.67
N SER A 177 6.72 25.41 -12.90
CA SER A 177 6.06 24.16 -13.27
C SER A 177 6.65 22.99 -12.48
N TYR A 178 5.84 21.98 -12.19
CA TYR A 178 6.33 20.79 -11.49
C TYR A 178 7.25 19.96 -12.38
N HIS A 179 7.09 20.07 -13.69
CA HIS A 179 8.08 19.64 -14.66
C HIS A 179 9.46 20.27 -14.39
N SER A 180 9.58 21.61 -14.45
CA SER A 180 10.84 22.31 -14.17
C SER A 180 11.39 22.02 -12.78
N PHE A 181 10.53 21.94 -11.76
CA PHE A 181 10.93 21.57 -10.40
C PHE A 181 11.64 20.22 -10.37
N MET A 182 11.06 19.18 -10.96
CA MET A 182 11.61 17.84 -10.91
C MET A 182 12.92 17.71 -11.69
N TRP A 183 13.03 18.36 -12.85
CA TRP A 183 14.29 18.39 -13.60
C TRP A 183 15.38 19.18 -12.87
N ARG A 184 15.03 20.28 -12.20
CA ARG A 184 15.96 21.08 -11.40
C ARG A 184 16.50 20.30 -10.20
N HIS A 185 15.64 19.60 -9.48
CA HIS A 185 15.98 19.02 -8.18
C HIS A 185 16.43 17.56 -8.23
N LEU A 186 16.03 16.79 -9.26
CA LEU A 186 16.34 15.36 -9.33
C LEU A 186 16.77 14.90 -10.72
N PHE A 187 15.88 14.96 -11.72
CA PHE A 187 16.05 14.17 -12.95
C PHE A 187 17.25 14.57 -13.81
N SER A 188 17.72 15.82 -13.75
CA SER A 188 18.95 16.23 -14.48
C SER A 188 20.25 15.77 -13.83
N HIS A 189 20.20 15.18 -12.63
CA HIS A 189 21.37 14.89 -11.79
C HIS A 189 21.58 13.40 -11.53
N ILE A 190 20.77 12.53 -12.14
CA ILE A 190 20.78 11.07 -12.01
C ILE A 190 20.69 10.41 -13.39
N ASP A 191 20.92 9.10 -13.46
CA ASP A 191 20.87 8.28 -14.69
C ASP A 191 19.48 7.77 -15.07
N ILE A 192 18.40 8.42 -14.61
CA ILE A 192 17.04 8.05 -15.03
C ILE A 192 16.84 8.32 -16.52
N LYS A 193 16.26 7.36 -17.23
CA LYS A 193 15.93 7.53 -18.66
C LYS A 193 14.75 8.52 -18.79
N PRO A 194 14.82 9.55 -19.66
CA PRO A 194 13.73 10.51 -19.82
C PRO A 194 12.37 9.86 -20.14
N ASP A 195 12.36 8.77 -20.92
CA ASP A 195 11.12 8.03 -21.26
C ASP A 195 10.49 7.30 -20.06
N ASN A 196 11.25 7.14 -18.97
CA ASN A 196 10.78 6.58 -17.70
C ASN A 196 10.24 7.65 -16.75
N VAL A 197 10.30 8.95 -17.12
CA VAL A 197 9.77 10.06 -16.32
C VAL A 197 8.35 10.38 -16.78
N ASN A 198 7.38 10.22 -15.88
CA ASN A 198 5.97 10.51 -16.15
C ASN A 198 5.51 11.66 -15.24
N ILE A 199 5.09 12.76 -15.86
CA ILE A 199 4.48 13.92 -15.21
C ILE A 199 3.21 14.24 -16.00
N LEU A 200 2.12 14.57 -15.30
CA LEU A 200 0.85 14.93 -15.93
C LEU A 200 1.02 16.12 -16.88
N ASN A 201 0.44 16.04 -18.08
CA ASN A 201 0.49 17.15 -19.02
C ASN A 201 -0.64 18.16 -18.76
N GLY A 202 -0.37 19.17 -17.93
CA GLY A 202 -1.32 20.27 -17.64
C GLY A 202 -1.69 21.15 -18.84
N ASN A 203 -1.06 20.97 -20.00
CA ASN A 203 -1.37 21.67 -21.26
C ASN A 203 -1.97 20.74 -22.32
N ALA A 204 -2.44 19.55 -21.94
CA ALA A 204 -3.13 18.66 -22.87
C ALA A 204 -4.43 19.31 -23.39
N ALA A 205 -4.77 19.04 -24.65
CA ALA A 205 -6.00 19.55 -25.25
C ALA A 205 -7.26 18.97 -24.59
N ASP A 206 -7.18 17.71 -24.15
CA ASP A 206 -8.20 17.03 -23.36
C ASP A 206 -7.58 16.57 -22.04
N LEU A 207 -7.92 17.28 -20.96
CA LEU A 207 -7.38 17.04 -19.63
C LEU A 207 -7.92 15.74 -19.01
N GLU A 208 -9.16 15.34 -19.32
CA GLU A 208 -9.74 14.09 -18.82
C GLU A 208 -9.07 12.89 -19.48
N ALA A 209 -8.87 12.95 -20.80
CA ALA A 209 -8.12 11.93 -21.54
C ALA A 209 -6.68 11.80 -21.02
N GLU A 210 -6.02 12.91 -20.67
CA GLU A 210 -4.68 12.88 -20.05
C GLU A 210 -4.70 12.16 -18.69
N CYS A 211 -5.70 12.43 -17.84
CA CYS A 211 -5.85 11.73 -16.55
C CYS A 211 -6.07 10.22 -16.72
N ILE A 212 -6.90 9.82 -17.69
CA ILE A 212 -7.15 8.40 -18.01
C ILE A 212 -5.87 7.73 -18.51
N ARG A 213 -5.18 8.35 -19.47
CA ARG A 213 -3.89 7.87 -20.00
C ARG A 213 -2.86 7.68 -18.89
N TYR A 214 -2.81 8.59 -17.93
CA TYR A 214 -1.87 8.52 -16.80
C TYR A 214 -2.15 7.30 -15.90
N GLU A 215 -3.41 7.05 -15.57
CA GLU A 215 -3.84 5.87 -14.81
C GLU A 215 -3.57 4.55 -15.56
N GLU A 216 -3.83 4.53 -16.87
CA GLU A 216 -3.51 3.38 -17.73
C GLU A 216 -2.01 3.12 -17.80
N LYS A 217 -1.19 4.18 -17.89
CA LYS A 217 0.26 4.05 -17.88
C LYS A 217 0.77 3.45 -16.57
N ILE A 218 0.26 3.89 -15.42
CA ILE A 218 0.57 3.30 -14.10
C ILE A 218 0.23 1.81 -14.08
N ARG A 219 -0.96 1.41 -14.58
CA ARG A 219 -1.37 0.00 -14.64
C ARG A 219 -0.49 -0.81 -15.59
N SER A 220 -0.13 -0.25 -16.74
CA SER A 220 0.68 -0.94 -17.76
C SER A 220 2.07 -1.36 -17.28
N VAL A 221 2.62 -0.65 -16.29
CA VAL A 221 3.92 -0.96 -15.67
C VAL A 221 3.80 -1.76 -14.36
N GLY A 222 2.61 -2.26 -14.03
CA GLY A 222 2.39 -3.14 -12.87
C GLY A 222 2.06 -2.42 -11.55
N GLY A 223 1.73 -1.13 -11.62
CA GLY A 223 1.42 -0.28 -10.46
C GLY A 223 2.66 0.31 -9.78
N ILE A 224 2.43 1.17 -8.79
CA ILE A 224 3.51 1.86 -8.06
C ILE A 224 4.05 0.96 -6.94
N GLU A 225 5.37 0.74 -6.91
CA GLU A 225 6.02 -0.04 -5.86
C GLU A 225 6.15 0.77 -4.57
N LEU A 226 6.59 2.03 -4.66
CA LEU A 226 6.69 2.94 -3.53
C LEU A 226 6.19 4.33 -3.92
N PHE A 227 5.29 4.90 -3.14
CA PHE A 227 4.79 6.25 -3.33
C PHE A 227 5.35 7.16 -2.22
N LEU A 228 6.27 8.05 -2.57
CA LEU A 228 6.71 9.12 -1.68
C LEU A 228 5.68 10.26 -1.76
N GLY A 229 5.15 10.69 -0.62
CA GLY A 229 4.20 11.79 -0.52
C GLY A 229 4.61 12.79 0.55
N GLY A 230 4.16 14.03 0.38
CA GLY A 230 4.12 15.02 1.46
C GLY A 230 2.66 15.38 1.76
N ILE A 231 2.44 16.12 2.84
CA ILE A 231 1.10 16.60 3.21
C ILE A 231 1.03 18.11 3.29
N GLY A 232 -0.14 18.69 3.00
CA GLY A 232 -0.47 20.07 3.31
C GLY A 232 -0.72 20.31 4.81
N PRO A 233 -0.74 21.57 5.27
CA PRO A 233 -1.12 21.91 6.66
C PRO A 233 -2.60 21.58 6.97
N ASP A 234 -3.43 21.43 5.95
CA ASP A 234 -4.81 20.95 5.96
C ASP A 234 -4.93 19.41 5.76
N GLY A 235 -3.79 18.70 5.72
CA GLY A 235 -3.73 17.26 5.52
C GLY A 235 -4.06 16.78 4.11
N HIS A 236 -3.99 17.64 3.08
CA HIS A 236 -4.09 17.15 1.70
C HIS A 236 -2.88 16.31 1.30
N ILE A 237 -3.11 15.24 0.51
CA ILE A 237 -2.07 14.55 -0.27
C ILE A 237 -2.20 14.98 -1.73
N ALA A 238 -1.11 15.42 -2.37
CA ALA A 238 -1.15 16.05 -3.70
C ALA A 238 -2.16 17.21 -3.70
N PHE A 239 -2.86 17.50 -4.79
CA PHE A 239 -3.99 18.44 -4.77
C PHE A 239 -5.32 17.80 -4.31
N ASN A 240 -5.31 16.70 -3.54
CA ASN A 240 -6.53 16.15 -2.94
C ASN A 240 -6.92 16.94 -1.69
N GLU A 241 -7.41 18.15 -1.94
CA GLU A 241 -7.87 19.11 -0.94
C GLU A 241 -9.04 18.57 -0.09
N PRO A 242 -9.29 19.18 1.09
CA PRO A 242 -10.42 18.84 1.95
C PRO A 242 -11.74 18.73 1.18
N GLY A 243 -12.47 17.63 1.42
CA GLY A 243 -13.71 17.28 0.73
C GLY A 243 -13.52 16.38 -0.50
N SER A 244 -12.27 16.13 -0.93
CA SER A 244 -12.00 15.19 -2.01
C SER A 244 -12.40 13.76 -1.63
N SER A 245 -13.04 13.03 -2.56
CA SER A 245 -13.37 11.62 -2.34
C SER A 245 -12.13 10.81 -1.99
N LEU A 246 -12.21 9.99 -0.93
CA LEU A 246 -11.14 9.06 -0.57
C LEU A 246 -10.97 7.91 -1.60
N HIS A 247 -11.96 7.72 -2.49
CA HIS A 247 -11.86 6.80 -3.62
C HIS A 247 -11.55 7.52 -4.95
N SER A 248 -11.11 8.78 -4.90
CA SER A 248 -10.83 9.56 -6.11
C SER A 248 -9.69 8.97 -6.94
N ARG A 249 -9.80 9.11 -8.27
CA ARG A 249 -8.75 8.83 -9.26
C ARG A 249 -8.11 10.11 -9.76
N THR A 250 -7.11 9.96 -10.64
CA THR A 250 -6.48 11.08 -11.34
C THR A 250 -7.52 11.95 -12.04
N ARG A 251 -7.49 13.27 -11.80
CA ARG A 251 -8.52 14.20 -12.28
C ARG A 251 -8.02 15.64 -12.35
N VAL A 252 -8.79 16.49 -13.04
CA VAL A 252 -8.71 17.94 -12.90
C VAL A 252 -9.22 18.36 -11.52
N LYS A 253 -8.52 19.27 -10.87
CA LYS A 253 -8.89 19.81 -9.58
C LYS A 253 -8.71 21.33 -9.55
N THR A 254 -9.76 22.02 -9.12
CA THR A 254 -9.70 23.44 -8.76
C THR A 254 -8.99 23.59 -7.43
N LEU A 255 -8.01 24.49 -7.40
CA LEU A 255 -7.25 24.81 -6.20
C LEU A 255 -8.09 25.65 -5.23
N ALA A 256 -8.09 25.27 -3.96
CA ALA A 256 -8.63 26.04 -2.86
C ALA A 256 -7.85 27.34 -2.67
N TYR A 257 -8.54 28.33 -2.08
CA TYR A 257 -7.96 29.62 -1.81
C TYR A 257 -6.70 29.55 -0.94
N GLU A 258 -6.68 28.68 0.07
CA GLU A 258 -5.50 28.44 0.92
C GLU A 258 -4.30 27.90 0.13
N THR A 259 -4.54 27.00 -0.82
CA THR A 259 -3.50 26.48 -1.73
C THR A 259 -2.94 27.60 -2.61
N ILE A 260 -3.81 28.46 -3.14
CA ILE A 260 -3.43 29.63 -3.93
C ILE A 260 -2.57 30.59 -3.09
N LEU A 261 -2.99 30.91 -1.87
CA LEU A 261 -2.23 31.77 -0.95
C LEU A 261 -0.85 31.17 -0.61
N ALA A 262 -0.80 29.88 -0.29
CA ALA A 262 0.44 29.20 0.06
C ALA A 262 1.43 29.16 -1.12
N ASN A 263 0.92 29.05 -2.35
CA ASN A 263 1.73 28.95 -3.56
C ASN A 263 2.08 30.31 -4.16
N ALA A 264 1.37 31.39 -3.82
CA ALA A 264 1.63 32.75 -4.31
C ALA A 264 3.10 33.19 -4.09
N ARG A 265 3.77 32.70 -3.05
CA ARG A 265 5.21 32.95 -2.80
C ARG A 265 6.13 32.52 -3.95
N PHE A 266 5.69 31.58 -4.79
CA PHE A 266 6.40 31.13 -5.99
C PHE A 266 6.07 31.99 -7.23
N PHE A 267 4.98 32.75 -7.19
CA PHE A 267 4.47 33.58 -8.28
C PHE A 267 4.54 35.07 -7.93
N ASP A 268 5.72 35.54 -7.51
CA ASP A 268 5.99 36.93 -7.12
C ASP A 268 5.13 37.47 -5.96
N GLY A 269 4.52 36.59 -5.17
CA GLY A 269 3.56 36.97 -4.13
C GLY A 269 2.17 37.34 -4.65
N ASP A 270 1.88 37.17 -5.94
CA ASP A 270 0.61 37.53 -6.57
C ASP A 270 -0.29 36.31 -6.77
N VAL A 271 -1.38 36.26 -6.00
CA VAL A 271 -2.40 35.19 -6.06
C VAL A 271 -3.04 35.06 -7.45
N ASN A 272 -3.07 36.13 -8.26
CA ASN A 272 -3.67 36.10 -9.58
C ASN A 272 -2.80 35.40 -10.62
N LYS A 273 -1.49 35.27 -10.35
CA LYS A 273 -0.55 34.55 -11.21
C LYS A 273 -0.52 33.05 -10.93
N VAL A 274 -1.09 32.61 -9.81
CA VAL A 274 -1.16 31.19 -9.46
C VAL A 274 -2.20 30.49 -10.36
N PRO A 275 -1.84 29.38 -11.04
CA PRO A 275 -2.81 28.59 -11.78
C PRO A 275 -3.96 28.13 -10.89
N LYS A 276 -5.21 28.25 -11.38
CA LYS A 276 -6.42 27.93 -10.59
C LYS A 276 -6.82 26.46 -10.66
N LEU A 277 -6.28 25.74 -11.63
CA LEU A 277 -6.55 24.34 -11.90
C LEU A 277 -5.23 23.57 -11.90
N ALA A 278 -5.28 22.31 -11.50
CA ALA A 278 -4.19 21.35 -11.60
C ALA A 278 -4.74 19.99 -12.04
N LEU A 279 -3.88 19.18 -12.67
CA LEU A 279 -4.09 17.74 -12.75
C LEU A 279 -3.44 17.12 -11.51
N THR A 280 -4.10 16.16 -10.89
CA THR A 280 -3.59 15.47 -9.70
C THR A 280 -4.00 14.01 -9.74
N VAL A 281 -3.11 13.13 -9.27
CA VAL A 281 -3.49 11.76 -8.88
C VAL A 281 -4.53 11.82 -7.77
N GLY A 282 -5.41 10.84 -7.74
CA GLY A 282 -6.44 10.73 -6.71
C GLY A 282 -5.94 10.06 -5.44
N VAL A 283 -6.72 10.15 -4.37
CA VAL A 283 -6.42 9.46 -3.10
C VAL A 283 -6.31 7.95 -3.34
N ALA A 284 -7.24 7.35 -4.10
CA ALA A 284 -7.17 5.92 -4.41
C ALA A 284 -5.97 5.57 -5.29
N THR A 285 -5.56 6.47 -6.19
CA THR A 285 -4.36 6.26 -7.02
C THR A 285 -3.10 6.15 -6.16
N VAL A 286 -2.99 6.96 -5.09
CA VAL A 286 -1.89 6.84 -4.10
C VAL A 286 -2.04 5.56 -3.27
N MET A 287 -3.25 5.25 -2.82
CA MET A 287 -3.56 4.08 -2.00
C MET A 287 -3.40 2.73 -2.73
N ASP A 288 -3.39 2.72 -4.06
CA ASP A 288 -3.10 1.53 -4.88
C ASP A 288 -1.62 1.13 -4.85
N ALA A 289 -0.73 2.00 -4.36
CA ALA A 289 0.69 1.69 -4.24
C ALA A 289 0.93 0.43 -3.37
N ARG A 290 2.07 -0.23 -3.57
CA ARG A 290 2.46 -1.34 -2.68
C ARG A 290 2.95 -0.83 -1.33
N GLU A 291 3.44 0.40 -1.30
CA GLU A 291 4.03 1.06 -0.14
C GLU A 291 3.88 2.58 -0.26
N ILE A 292 3.54 3.24 0.85
CA ILE A 292 3.47 4.70 0.93
C ILE A 292 4.44 5.18 1.99
N VAL A 293 5.26 6.18 1.65
CA VAL A 293 6.15 6.88 2.56
C VAL A 293 5.75 8.35 2.61
N LEU A 294 5.38 8.87 3.77
CA LEU A 294 5.04 10.27 3.98
C LEU A 294 6.16 11.02 4.70
N ILE A 295 6.56 12.16 4.14
CA ILE A 295 7.43 13.15 4.80
C ILE A 295 6.58 14.25 5.45
N ILE A 296 6.72 14.43 6.75
CA ILE A 296 5.95 15.44 7.51
C ILE A 296 6.89 16.20 8.45
N THR A 297 7.24 17.43 8.11
CA THR A 297 8.23 18.22 8.86
C THR A 297 7.70 19.60 9.24
N GLY A 298 8.02 20.04 10.45
CA GLY A 298 7.76 21.38 10.97
C GLY A 298 6.39 21.55 11.62
N GLN A 299 6.32 22.50 12.55
CA GLN A 299 5.15 22.77 13.39
C GLN A 299 3.87 23.05 12.59
N SER A 300 3.98 23.69 11.42
CA SER A 300 2.83 23.95 10.53
C SER A 300 2.06 22.70 10.09
N LYS A 301 2.64 21.51 10.25
CA LYS A 301 2.03 20.22 9.88
C LYS A 301 1.56 19.40 11.08
N ALA A 302 1.74 19.89 12.31
CA ALA A 302 1.45 19.12 13.52
C ALA A 302 -0.02 18.75 13.64
N VAL A 303 -0.93 19.70 13.38
CA VAL A 303 -2.37 19.43 13.35
C VAL A 303 -2.70 18.36 12.32
N ALA A 304 -2.18 18.48 11.09
CA ALA A 304 -2.43 17.52 10.04
C ALA A 304 -1.92 16.11 10.39
N LEU A 305 -0.77 16.00 11.07
CA LEU A 305 -0.25 14.71 11.56
C LEU A 305 -1.19 14.11 12.62
N ALA A 306 -1.65 14.90 13.60
CA ALA A 306 -2.60 14.44 14.61
C ALA A 306 -3.90 13.93 13.99
N LYS A 307 -4.47 14.70 13.06
CA LYS A 307 -5.66 14.32 12.28
C LYS A 307 -5.43 13.06 11.45
N CYS A 308 -4.21 12.85 10.97
CA CYS A 308 -3.84 11.68 10.18
C CYS A 308 -3.80 10.39 11.00
N ILE A 309 -3.32 10.42 12.25
CA ILE A 309 -2.98 9.19 13.00
C ILE A 309 -3.80 8.95 14.27
N GLU A 310 -4.39 10.00 14.86
CA GLU A 310 -5.14 9.88 16.11
C GLU A 310 -6.65 10.00 15.93
N GLU A 311 -7.10 10.68 14.87
CA GLU A 311 -8.51 10.79 14.52
C GLU A 311 -8.95 9.74 13.49
N GLY A 312 -10.26 9.65 13.25
CA GLY A 312 -10.82 8.71 12.28
C GLY A 312 -10.60 9.15 10.83
N VAL A 313 -10.70 8.18 9.92
CA VAL A 313 -10.68 8.40 8.46
C VAL A 313 -11.73 9.44 8.06
N ASN A 314 -11.28 10.54 7.44
CA ASN A 314 -12.11 11.70 7.14
C ASN A 314 -11.65 12.39 5.84
N HIS A 315 -12.56 12.60 4.89
CA HIS A 315 -12.26 13.28 3.62
C HIS A 315 -11.89 14.77 3.74
N MET A 316 -12.09 15.38 4.92
CA MET A 316 -11.58 16.72 5.21
C MET A 316 -10.08 16.71 5.52
N TRP A 317 -9.51 15.55 5.87
CA TRP A 317 -8.09 15.33 6.11
C TRP A 317 -7.68 14.13 5.26
N THR A 318 -7.55 14.32 3.94
CA THR A 318 -7.46 13.20 2.98
C THR A 318 -6.29 12.26 3.27
N VAL A 319 -5.22 12.74 3.91
CA VAL A 319 -4.13 11.92 4.42
C VAL A 319 -4.58 10.79 5.37
N SER A 320 -5.65 10.99 6.16
CA SER A 320 -6.20 9.98 7.07
C SER A 320 -6.59 8.68 6.37
N ALA A 321 -6.80 8.68 5.05
CA ALA A 321 -6.98 7.46 4.27
C ALA A 321 -5.82 6.46 4.43
N ILE A 322 -4.60 6.94 4.73
CA ILE A 322 -3.42 6.09 4.92
C ILE A 322 -3.59 5.06 6.05
N GLN A 323 -4.49 5.32 7.01
CA GLN A 323 -4.84 4.35 8.06
C GLN A 323 -5.38 3.02 7.49
N LEU A 324 -5.94 3.06 6.28
CA LEU A 324 -6.45 1.88 5.57
C LEU A 324 -5.39 1.21 4.69
N HIS A 325 -4.19 1.79 4.59
CA HIS A 325 -3.15 1.28 3.70
C HIS A 325 -2.36 0.14 4.36
N ARG A 326 -2.17 -0.96 3.62
CA ARG A 326 -1.46 -2.16 4.08
C ARG A 326 0.04 -1.99 4.38
N SER A 327 0.64 -0.86 4.03
CA SER A 327 2.09 -0.63 4.17
C SER A 327 2.37 0.86 4.14
N ALA A 328 2.14 1.53 5.25
CA ALA A 328 2.33 2.96 5.42
C ALA A 328 3.50 3.26 6.35
N LEU A 329 4.38 4.15 5.93
CA LEU A 329 5.48 4.70 6.72
C LEU A 329 5.34 6.22 6.75
N ILE A 330 5.23 6.78 7.95
CA ILE A 330 5.28 8.22 8.19
C ILE A 330 6.62 8.51 8.85
N VAL A 331 7.38 9.45 8.28
CA VAL A 331 8.62 9.94 8.87
C VAL A 331 8.46 11.43 9.13
N CYS A 332 8.61 11.82 10.40
CA CYS A 332 8.40 13.19 10.83
C CYS A 332 9.50 13.70 11.77
N ASP A 333 9.60 15.02 11.91
CA ASP A 333 10.45 15.65 12.91
C ASP A 333 9.69 15.88 14.22
N GLU A 334 10.42 16.19 15.30
CA GLU A 334 9.83 16.49 16.61
C GLU A 334 8.79 17.63 16.53
N ASP A 335 9.07 18.67 15.75
CA ASP A 335 8.18 19.83 15.58
C ASP A 335 6.80 19.45 15.01
N ALA A 336 6.76 18.48 14.10
CA ALA A 336 5.50 17.96 13.56
C ALA A 336 4.71 17.11 14.57
N THR A 337 5.29 16.74 15.73
CA THR A 337 4.59 15.93 16.75
C THR A 337 3.88 16.75 17.83
N HIS A 338 3.97 18.09 17.80
CA HIS A 338 3.47 18.94 18.88
C HIS A 338 1.97 18.80 19.20
N GLU A 339 1.15 18.38 18.25
CA GLU A 339 -0.29 18.16 18.44
C GLU A 339 -0.64 16.68 18.70
N LEU A 340 0.35 15.80 18.80
CA LEU A 340 0.14 14.39 19.15
C LEU A 340 0.05 14.21 20.67
N HIS A 341 -0.70 13.21 21.10
CA HIS A 341 -0.64 12.79 22.49
C HIS A 341 0.76 12.26 22.85
N VAL A 342 1.24 12.64 24.03
CA VAL A 342 2.51 12.13 24.60
C VAL A 342 2.57 10.59 24.59
N LYS A 343 1.43 9.92 24.82
CA LYS A 343 1.33 8.46 24.79
C LYS A 343 1.63 7.90 23.39
N THR A 344 1.14 8.55 22.33
CA THR A 344 1.37 8.16 20.93
C THR A 344 2.85 8.29 20.58
N VAL A 345 3.46 9.43 20.91
CA VAL A 345 4.90 9.65 20.67
C VAL A 345 5.76 8.62 21.41
N LYS A 346 5.48 8.39 22.70
CA LYS A 346 6.20 7.38 23.50
C LYS A 346 6.02 5.97 22.95
N TYR A 347 4.81 5.62 22.50
CA TYR A 347 4.53 4.31 21.91
C TYR A 347 5.41 4.06 20.68
N PHE A 348 5.39 4.94 19.69
CA PHE A 348 6.18 4.76 18.46
C PHE A 348 7.69 4.84 18.68
N LYS A 349 8.17 5.73 19.56
CA LYS A 349 9.59 5.76 19.95
C LYS A 349 10.01 4.46 20.64
N SER A 350 9.18 3.92 21.52
CA SER A 350 9.47 2.66 22.23
C SER A 350 9.53 1.47 21.27
N ILE A 351 8.65 1.40 20.26
CA ILE A 351 8.67 0.35 19.25
C ILE A 351 9.99 0.37 18.47
N GLU A 352 10.43 1.53 17.98
CA GLU A 352 11.72 1.61 17.26
C GLU A 352 12.90 1.18 18.15
N GLN A 353 12.92 1.61 19.41
CA GLN A 353 13.98 1.25 20.36
C GLN A 353 14.00 -0.25 20.68
N VAL A 354 12.85 -0.84 20.98
CA VAL A 354 12.71 -2.26 21.29
C VAL A 354 13.09 -3.12 20.09
N HIS A 355 12.66 -2.72 18.90
CA HIS A 355 13.05 -3.34 17.64
C HIS A 355 14.58 -3.32 17.45
N GLU A 356 15.22 -2.17 17.70
CA GLU A 356 16.67 -2.06 17.58
C GLU A 356 17.44 -2.86 18.65
N GLN A 357 16.97 -2.85 19.90
CA GLN A 357 17.68 -3.49 21.03
C GLN A 357 17.51 -5.01 21.08
N LEU A 358 16.28 -5.50 20.94
CA LEU A 358 15.97 -6.92 21.14
C LEU A 358 16.17 -7.75 19.87
N ILE A 359 15.78 -7.20 18.72
CA ILE A 359 15.78 -7.95 17.45
C ILE A 359 17.07 -7.65 16.68
N GLY A 360 17.57 -6.41 16.72
CA GLY A 360 18.76 -5.98 15.97
C GLY A 360 18.37 -5.50 14.56
N LYS A 361 19.00 -4.41 14.11
CA LYS A 361 18.69 -3.75 12.81
C LYS A 361 18.85 -4.69 11.62
N GLU A 362 19.75 -5.65 11.71
CA GLU A 362 20.03 -6.69 10.71
C GLU A 362 18.92 -7.73 10.58
N ASN A 363 18.12 -7.93 11.64
CA ASN A 363 17.08 -8.95 11.72
C ASN A 363 15.68 -8.40 11.43
N ILE A 364 15.55 -7.11 11.15
CA ILE A 364 14.30 -6.46 10.75
C ILE A 364 14.39 -6.06 9.27
N ASP A 365 13.38 -6.41 8.49
CA ASP A 365 13.26 -5.95 7.11
C ASP A 365 12.93 -4.46 7.03
N LEU A 366 13.08 -3.88 5.84
CA LEU A 366 12.77 -2.47 5.65
C LEU A 366 11.35 -2.10 6.07
N LYS A 367 10.41 -3.02 5.96
CA LYS A 367 8.99 -2.81 6.26
C LYS A 367 8.66 -3.04 7.74
N GLY A 368 9.66 -3.33 8.57
CA GLY A 368 9.50 -3.53 10.01
C GLY A 368 9.16 -4.97 10.41
N ALA A 369 9.19 -5.93 9.48
CA ALA A 369 8.93 -7.33 9.78
C ALA A 369 10.21 -8.04 10.22
N VAL A 370 10.10 -8.97 11.17
CA VAL A 370 11.23 -9.75 11.66
C VAL A 370 11.63 -10.80 10.62
N LYS A 371 12.84 -10.70 10.06
CA LYS A 371 13.42 -11.66 9.09
C LYS A 371 13.89 -12.93 9.78
N HIS A 372 14.58 -12.79 10.90
CA HIS A 372 15.12 -13.88 11.70
C HIS A 372 14.89 -13.57 13.17
N PHE A 373 14.26 -14.50 13.88
CA PHE A 373 14.08 -14.43 15.32
C PHE A 373 14.90 -15.54 15.97
N ASP A 374 16.06 -15.19 16.51
CA ASP A 374 16.84 -16.13 17.32
C ASP A 374 16.29 -16.15 18.75
N ALA A 375 15.47 -17.15 19.03
CA ALA A 375 14.82 -17.34 20.32
C ALA A 375 15.81 -17.46 21.50
N ALA A 376 17.04 -17.95 21.27
CA ALA A 376 18.05 -18.10 22.31
C ALA A 376 18.69 -16.75 22.69
N SER A 377 19.01 -15.91 21.70
CA SER A 377 19.47 -14.54 21.96
C SER A 377 18.38 -13.67 22.59
N PHE A 378 17.13 -13.86 22.17
CA PHE A 378 15.98 -13.11 22.69
C PHE A 378 15.75 -13.39 24.17
N GLN A 379 15.78 -14.64 24.61
CA GLN A 379 15.62 -14.99 26.04
C GLN A 379 16.69 -14.36 26.93
N THR A 380 17.87 -14.06 26.38
CA THR A 380 18.99 -13.46 27.14
C THR A 380 18.90 -11.92 27.19
N LYS A 381 18.26 -11.29 26.20
CA LYS A 381 18.12 -9.82 26.09
C LYS A 381 16.76 -9.29 26.58
N ALA A 382 15.74 -10.13 26.61
CA ALA A 382 14.35 -9.75 26.91
C ALA A 382 14.03 -9.66 28.41
N LEU A 383 14.97 -10.04 29.29
CA LEU A 383 14.83 -10.02 30.76
C LEU A 383 15.59 -8.87 31.40
#